data_AF-A0A2T3BAR1-F1
#
_entry.id   AF-A0A2T3BAR1-F1
#
_cell.length_a   1.000
_cell.length_b   1.000
_cell.length_c   1.000
_cell.angle_alpha   90.00
_cell.angle_beta   90.00
_cell.angle_gamma   90.00
#
_symmetry.space_group_name_H-M   'P 1'
#
loop_
_entity.id
_entity.type
_entity.pdbx_description
1 polymer ?
#
loop_
_entity_poly.entity_id
_entity_poly.type
_entity_poly.pdbx_seq_one_letter_code
_entity_poly.pdbx_strand_id
1 'polypeptide(L)'
;MTTLDSIGTRTTLSNLASEIHLDIIARLPYDARASLRRANSYFHSLIPPFSHKDLLVAEREEYAAARDLLTCKYCLRLRHKSEFGDNMTKKKKARGGSENYNRFCVRCGLHPPLGCGAYSPGNSVKWCGQEFTVVFCVRCRKMELAEDDGTLGECRHSRKRRIDILRKQEEQERRVKRQAEREAWHRRMEEFLGSDTSSGGEFDDLDSNPDANWDNEST
;
A
#
# COMPACT_ATOMS: atom_id res chain seq x y z
N MET A 1 -31.40 -63.75 32.69
CA MET A 1 -30.15 -63.20 32.12
C MET A 1 -30.46 -62.70 30.73
N THR A 2 -30.41 -61.38 30.52
CA THR A 2 -29.96 -60.63 29.34
C THR A 2 -30.54 -59.22 29.45
N THR A 3 -29.75 -58.33 30.05
CA THR A 3 -29.94 -56.88 30.00
C THR A 3 -29.75 -56.42 28.56
N LEU A 4 -30.79 -55.85 27.97
CA LEU A 4 -30.67 -55.10 26.72
C LEU A 4 -29.95 -53.79 27.05
N ASP A 5 -28.62 -53.79 26.86
CA ASP A 5 -27.81 -52.59 26.91
C ASP A 5 -28.19 -51.70 25.72
N SER A 6 -29.17 -50.84 25.96
CA SER A 6 -29.40 -49.63 25.16
C SER A 6 -28.24 -48.67 25.44
N ILE A 7 -27.09 -48.95 24.83
CA ILE A 7 -26.04 -47.96 24.64
C ILE A 7 -26.64 -46.99 23.63
N GLY A 8 -27.31 -45.95 24.15
CA GLY A 8 -27.79 -44.83 23.36
C GLY A 8 -26.61 -44.24 22.59
N THR A 9 -26.44 -44.68 21.35
CA THR A 9 -25.46 -44.14 20.44
C THR A 9 -25.84 -42.68 20.28
N ARG A 10 -25.03 -41.77 20.86
CA ARG A 10 -25.19 -40.34 20.62
C ARG A 10 -25.16 -40.14 19.11
N THR A 11 -26.31 -39.82 18.53
CA THR A 11 -26.43 -39.48 17.13
C THR A 11 -25.65 -38.20 16.92
N THR A 12 -24.41 -38.35 16.46
CA THR A 12 -23.59 -37.22 16.05
C THR A 12 -24.03 -36.81 14.66
N LEU A 13 -23.84 -35.52 14.32
CA LEU A 13 -24.17 -35.00 13.00
C LEU A 13 -23.60 -35.89 11.89
N SER A 14 -22.36 -36.39 12.04
CA SER A 14 -21.67 -37.24 11.08
C SER A 14 -22.34 -38.60 10.78
N ASN A 15 -23.26 -39.07 11.64
CA ASN A 15 -23.93 -40.36 11.48
C ASN A 15 -25.23 -40.26 10.67
N LEU A 16 -25.62 -39.06 10.21
CA LEU A 16 -26.79 -38.89 9.35
C LEU A 16 -26.47 -39.25 7.89
N ALA A 17 -27.52 -39.59 7.13
CA ALA A 17 -27.37 -39.80 5.69
C ALA A 17 -26.96 -38.49 4.98
N SER A 18 -26.20 -38.62 3.88
CA SER A 18 -25.70 -37.45 3.12
C SER A 18 -26.81 -36.54 2.59
N GLU A 19 -27.98 -37.07 2.27
CA GLU A 19 -29.16 -36.30 1.87
C GLU A 19 -29.63 -35.37 3.00
N ILE A 20 -29.63 -35.86 4.24
CA ILE A 20 -29.99 -35.06 5.41
C ILE A 20 -28.92 -34.00 5.67
N HIS A 21 -27.64 -34.31 5.47
CA HIS A 21 -26.59 -33.28 5.54
C HIS A 21 -26.83 -32.16 4.52
N LEU A 22 -27.20 -32.49 3.29
CA LEU A 22 -27.48 -31.50 2.25
C LEU A 22 -28.69 -30.62 2.60
N ASP A 23 -29.78 -31.19 3.12
CA ASP A 23 -30.94 -30.41 3.54
C ASP A 23 -30.63 -29.51 4.75
N ILE A 24 -29.84 -29.99 5.72
CA ILE A 24 -29.35 -29.16 6.83
C ILE A 24 -28.49 -28.01 6.28
N ILE A 25 -27.50 -28.31 5.45
CA ILE A 25 -26.59 -27.31 4.86
C ILE A 25 -27.38 -26.24 4.09
N ALA A 26 -28.41 -26.62 3.33
CA ALA A 26 -29.22 -25.69 2.55
C ALA A 26 -29.96 -24.65 3.41
N ARG A 27 -30.25 -24.98 4.67
CA ARG A 27 -30.99 -24.12 5.61
C ARG A 27 -30.09 -23.32 6.56
N LEU A 28 -28.79 -23.63 6.60
CA LEU A 28 -27.85 -22.94 7.49
C LEU A 28 -27.49 -21.54 6.97
N PRO A 29 -27.38 -20.54 7.87
CA PRO A 29 -26.86 -19.22 7.51
C PRO A 29 -25.40 -19.31 7.02
N TYR A 30 -24.92 -18.25 6.38
CA TYR A 30 -23.58 -18.27 5.79
C TYR A 30 -22.47 -18.59 6.81
N ASP A 31 -22.53 -18.00 8.00
CA ASP A 31 -21.51 -18.16 9.04
C ASP A 31 -21.41 -19.60 9.57
N ALA A 32 -22.56 -20.25 9.75
CA ALA A 32 -22.65 -21.66 10.13
C ALA A 32 -22.10 -22.56 9.02
N ARG A 33 -22.46 -22.34 7.75
CA ARG A 33 -21.91 -23.09 6.61
C ARG A 33 -20.41 -22.91 6.47
N ALA A 34 -19.92 -21.68 6.57
CA ALA A 34 -18.50 -21.37 6.49
C ALA A 34 -17.70 -21.99 7.64
N SER A 35 -18.27 -22.02 8.84
CA SER A 35 -17.65 -22.67 9.99
C SER A 35 -17.64 -24.19 9.85
N LEU A 36 -18.75 -24.79 9.42
CA LEU A 36 -18.87 -26.23 9.17
C LEU A 36 -17.87 -26.70 8.10
N ARG A 37 -17.75 -25.94 7.00
CA ARG A 37 -16.77 -26.20 5.93
C ARG A 37 -15.33 -26.20 6.44
N ARG A 38 -14.98 -25.34 7.40
CA ARG A 38 -13.62 -25.26 7.97
C ARG A 38 -13.35 -26.33 9.03
N ALA A 39 -14.39 -26.76 9.74
CA ALA A 39 -14.25 -27.64 10.90
C ALA A 39 -13.98 -29.11 10.53
N ASN A 40 -14.42 -29.56 9.34
CA ASN A 40 -14.36 -30.98 8.97
C ASN A 40 -14.06 -31.16 7.47
N SER A 41 -13.16 -32.07 7.12
CA SER A 41 -12.81 -32.42 5.73
C SER A 41 -14.00 -32.99 4.94
N TYR A 42 -14.90 -33.74 5.56
CA TYR A 42 -16.14 -34.24 4.95
C TYR A 42 -17.07 -33.09 4.54
N PHE A 43 -17.33 -32.14 5.44
CA PHE A 43 -18.15 -30.99 5.10
C PHE A 43 -17.42 -30.00 4.18
N HIS A 44 -16.08 -29.98 4.20
CA HIS A 44 -15.29 -29.22 3.25
C HIS A 44 -15.49 -29.67 1.81
N SER A 45 -15.63 -30.98 1.56
CA SER A 45 -15.93 -31.53 0.24
C SER A 45 -17.41 -31.45 -0.12
N LEU A 46 -18.31 -31.59 0.85
CA LEU A 46 -19.76 -31.57 0.62
C LEU A 46 -20.30 -30.16 0.33
N ILE A 47 -19.83 -29.15 1.07
CA ILE A 47 -20.20 -27.76 0.83
C ILE A 47 -19.37 -27.28 -0.37
N PRO A 48 -19.93 -26.61 -1.39
CA PRO A 48 -19.14 -26.03 -2.48
C PRO A 48 -18.40 -24.75 -2.02
N PRO A 49 -17.32 -24.34 -2.71
CA PRO A 49 -16.72 -23.03 -2.48
C PRO A 49 -17.74 -21.90 -2.71
N PHE A 50 -17.74 -20.89 -1.85
CA PHE A 50 -18.68 -19.77 -1.99
C PHE A 50 -18.36 -18.92 -3.21
N SER A 51 -19.38 -18.65 -4.03
CA SER A 51 -19.26 -17.71 -5.13
C SER A 51 -19.30 -16.27 -4.62
N HIS A 52 -18.87 -15.34 -5.46
CA HIS A 52 -18.97 -13.91 -5.14
C HIS A 52 -20.42 -13.45 -4.89
N LYS A 53 -21.40 -14.04 -5.62
CA LYS A 53 -22.82 -13.74 -5.43
C LYS A 53 -23.31 -14.20 -4.06
N ASP A 54 -22.90 -15.40 -3.62
CA ASP A 54 -23.25 -15.93 -2.30
C ASP A 54 -22.75 -15.03 -1.18
N LEU A 55 -21.52 -14.50 -1.34
CA LEU A 55 -20.93 -13.59 -0.36
C LEU A 55 -21.67 -12.24 -0.30
N LEU A 56 -22.12 -11.71 -1.45
CA LEU A 56 -22.93 -10.48 -1.48
C LEU A 56 -24.30 -10.66 -0.81
N VAL A 57 -24.87 -11.87 -0.86
CA VAL A 57 -26.08 -12.22 -0.10
C VAL A 57 -25.73 -12.34 1.38
N ALA A 58 -24.67 -13.07 1.73
CA ALA A 58 -24.20 -13.23 3.11
C ALA A 58 -23.85 -11.89 3.79
N GLU A 59 -23.36 -10.92 3.02
CA GLU A 59 -23.13 -9.56 3.49
C GLU A 59 -24.41 -8.87 4.00
N ARG A 60 -25.60 -9.26 3.52
CA ARG A 60 -26.87 -8.70 3.98
C ARG A 60 -27.40 -9.40 5.24
N GLU A 61 -26.84 -10.56 5.61
CA GLU A 61 -27.23 -11.27 6.82
C GLU A 61 -26.82 -10.48 8.07
N GLU A 62 -27.59 -10.66 9.15
CA GLU A 62 -27.38 -9.99 10.44
C GLU A 62 -25.96 -10.21 10.98
N TYR A 63 -25.42 -11.42 10.82
CA TYR A 63 -24.06 -11.76 11.20
C TYR A 63 -23.01 -10.81 10.60
N ALA A 64 -23.13 -10.52 9.30
CA ALA A 64 -22.19 -9.69 8.56
C ALA A 64 -22.44 -8.19 8.80
N ALA A 65 -23.70 -7.80 8.96
CA ALA A 65 -24.07 -6.43 9.31
C ALA A 65 -23.54 -6.05 10.70
N ALA A 66 -23.76 -6.90 11.71
CA ALA A 66 -23.34 -6.65 13.09
C ALA A 66 -21.81 -6.56 13.27
N ARG A 67 -21.03 -7.12 12.34
CA ARG A 67 -19.56 -7.14 12.37
C ARG A 67 -18.93 -6.26 11.29
N ASP A 68 -19.73 -5.42 10.63
CA ASP A 68 -19.26 -4.56 9.54
C ASP A 68 -18.46 -5.30 8.46
N LEU A 69 -18.88 -6.52 8.13
CA LEU A 69 -18.24 -7.34 7.12
C LEU A 69 -18.76 -6.99 5.72
N LEU A 70 -17.85 -6.86 4.76
CA LEU A 70 -18.12 -6.59 3.35
C LEU A 70 -17.43 -7.63 2.46
N THR A 71 -18.02 -7.85 1.29
CA THR A 71 -17.52 -8.80 0.29
C THR A 71 -16.36 -8.23 -0.51
N CYS A 72 -15.29 -9.01 -0.68
CA CYS A 72 -14.23 -8.75 -1.64
C CYS A 72 -14.38 -9.63 -2.89
N LYS A 73 -14.42 -9.01 -4.07
CA LYS A 73 -14.53 -9.68 -5.37
C LYS A 73 -13.38 -10.63 -5.68
N TYR A 74 -12.16 -10.33 -5.23
CA TYR A 74 -10.97 -11.09 -5.63
C TYR A 74 -10.60 -12.23 -4.68
N CYS A 75 -10.56 -11.98 -3.36
CA CYS A 75 -10.23 -13.06 -2.43
C CYS A 75 -11.42 -13.92 -2.02
N LEU A 76 -12.63 -13.62 -2.52
CA LEU A 76 -13.87 -14.35 -2.25
C LEU A 76 -14.09 -14.61 -0.75
N ARG A 77 -13.92 -13.55 0.05
CA ARG A 77 -14.09 -13.57 1.51
C ARG A 77 -14.83 -12.33 1.99
N LEU A 78 -15.60 -12.50 3.06
CA LEU A 78 -16.06 -11.40 3.88
C LEU A 78 -14.88 -10.84 4.69
N ARG A 79 -14.69 -9.52 4.64
CA ARG A 79 -13.61 -8.78 5.31
C ARG A 79 -14.20 -7.63 6.09
N HIS A 80 -13.57 -7.24 7.18
CA HIS A 80 -14.04 -6.09 7.95
C HIS A 80 -13.98 -4.82 7.09
N LYS A 81 -14.93 -3.89 7.28
CA LYS A 81 -15.01 -2.62 6.53
C LYS A 81 -13.70 -1.83 6.57
N SER A 82 -12.95 -1.93 7.66
CA SER A 82 -11.62 -1.32 7.82
C SER A 82 -10.55 -1.89 6.88
N GLU A 83 -10.76 -3.06 6.27
CA GLU A 83 -9.84 -3.64 5.27
C GLU A 83 -10.10 -3.10 3.85
N PHE A 84 -11.07 -2.21 3.68
CA PHE A 84 -11.41 -1.58 2.41
C PHE A 84 -11.03 -0.10 2.42
N GLY A 85 -10.63 0.42 1.27
CA GLY A 85 -10.47 1.86 1.11
C GLY A 85 -11.81 2.58 1.22
N ASP A 86 -11.81 3.83 1.66
CA ASP A 86 -13.01 4.64 1.85
C ASP A 86 -13.91 4.70 0.59
N ASN A 87 -13.29 4.80 -0.59
CA ASN A 87 -14.02 4.81 -1.86
C ASN A 87 -14.73 3.48 -2.17
N MET A 88 -14.29 2.38 -1.54
CA MET A 88 -14.92 1.06 -1.64
C MET A 88 -16.05 0.88 -0.63
N THR A 89 -16.23 1.78 0.34
CA THR A 89 -17.26 1.65 1.39
C THR A 89 -18.35 2.73 1.31
N LYS A 90 -18.20 3.71 0.40
CA LYS A 90 -19.09 4.88 0.24
C LYS A 90 -19.86 4.84 -1.08
N LYS A 91 -20.87 5.70 -1.19
CA LYS A 91 -21.67 5.94 -2.42
C LYS A 91 -22.21 4.62 -3.01
N LYS A 92 -22.07 4.43 -4.34
CA LYS A 92 -22.55 3.24 -5.07
C LYS A 92 -21.91 1.92 -4.60
N LYS A 93 -20.74 1.98 -3.95
CA LYS A 93 -20.03 0.81 -3.42
C LYS A 93 -20.35 0.50 -1.96
N ALA A 94 -21.19 1.28 -1.30
CA ALA A 94 -21.65 0.99 0.06
C ALA A 94 -22.44 -0.33 0.12
N ARG A 95 -22.73 -0.81 1.34
CA ARG A 95 -23.59 -1.99 1.55
C ARG A 95 -24.94 -1.76 0.86
N GLY A 96 -25.39 -2.71 0.05
CA GLY A 96 -26.61 -2.59 -0.75
C GLY A 96 -26.54 -1.63 -1.96
N GLY A 97 -25.43 -0.94 -2.18
CA GLY A 97 -25.24 -0.04 -3.32
C GLY A 97 -25.17 -0.78 -4.66
N SER A 98 -25.46 -0.07 -5.76
CA SER A 98 -25.55 -0.65 -7.11
C SER A 98 -24.22 -1.16 -7.66
N GLU A 99 -23.08 -0.73 -7.12
CA GLU A 99 -21.73 -1.16 -7.51
C GLU A 99 -20.99 -1.90 -6.38
N ASN A 100 -21.73 -2.39 -5.38
CA ASN A 100 -21.17 -3.13 -4.25
C ASN A 100 -20.35 -4.36 -4.67
N TYR A 101 -20.69 -4.97 -5.80
CA TYR A 101 -20.01 -6.11 -6.39
C TYR A 101 -18.62 -5.77 -6.99
N ASN A 102 -18.27 -4.49 -7.12
CA ASN A 102 -16.96 -4.05 -7.61
C ASN A 102 -15.97 -3.73 -6.47
N ARG A 103 -16.30 -4.07 -5.23
CA ARG A 103 -15.41 -3.89 -4.09
C ARG A 103 -14.27 -4.89 -4.08
N PHE A 104 -13.13 -4.42 -3.62
CA PHE A 104 -12.01 -5.26 -3.25
C PHE A 104 -11.35 -4.72 -1.99
N CYS A 105 -10.89 -5.64 -1.12
CA CYS A 105 -10.10 -5.25 0.05
C CYS A 105 -8.74 -4.73 -0.41
N VAL A 106 -8.10 -3.92 0.42
CA VAL A 106 -6.87 -3.26 0.00
C VAL A 106 -5.77 -4.26 -0.30
N ARG A 107 -5.66 -5.36 0.46
CA ARG A 107 -4.72 -6.44 0.15
C ARG A 107 -4.84 -6.94 -1.30
N CYS A 108 -6.06 -7.12 -1.80
CA CYS A 108 -6.28 -7.53 -3.20
C CYS A 108 -6.07 -6.38 -4.18
N GLY A 109 -6.28 -5.13 -3.76
CA GLY A 109 -5.93 -3.96 -4.57
C GLY A 109 -4.42 -3.77 -4.74
N LEU A 110 -3.61 -4.24 -3.79
CA LEU A 110 -2.13 -4.18 -3.82
C LEU A 110 -1.48 -5.37 -4.51
N HIS A 111 -2.09 -6.53 -4.32
CA HIS A 111 -1.68 -7.77 -4.95
C HIS A 111 -2.85 -8.28 -5.79
N PRO A 112 -3.17 -7.61 -6.90
CA PRO A 112 -4.22 -8.06 -7.79
C PRO A 112 -3.86 -9.46 -8.31
N PRO A 113 -4.82 -10.40 -8.36
CA PRO A 113 -4.67 -11.55 -9.23
C PRO A 113 -4.38 -11.09 -10.67
N LEU A 114 -3.67 -11.89 -11.45
CA LEU A 114 -3.33 -11.54 -12.84
C LEU A 114 -4.57 -11.10 -13.62
N GLY A 115 -4.49 -9.93 -14.28
CA GLY A 115 -5.59 -9.35 -15.06
C GLY A 115 -6.74 -8.72 -14.25
N CYS A 116 -6.62 -8.63 -12.93
CA CYS A 116 -7.63 -8.00 -12.08
C CYS A 116 -7.35 -6.50 -11.84
N GLY A 117 -8.42 -5.72 -11.66
CA GLY A 117 -8.33 -4.29 -11.35
C GLY A 117 -7.64 -4.06 -9.99
N ALA A 118 -6.52 -3.36 -10.03
CA ALA A 118 -5.69 -3.00 -8.89
C ALA A 118 -5.81 -1.51 -8.56
N TYR A 119 -5.23 -1.08 -7.45
CA TYR A 119 -4.86 0.33 -7.34
C TYR A 119 -3.81 0.62 -8.40
N SER A 120 -4.09 1.58 -9.29
CA SER A 120 -3.10 2.03 -10.27
C SER A 120 -2.02 2.82 -9.56
N PRO A 121 -0.73 2.71 -9.98
CA PRO A 121 0.31 3.55 -9.42
C PRO A 121 -0.04 5.02 -9.55
N GLY A 122 0.18 5.78 -8.49
CA GLY A 122 -0.21 7.18 -8.34
C GLY A 122 -1.58 7.36 -7.68
N ASN A 123 -2.39 6.30 -7.58
CA ASN A 123 -3.65 6.41 -6.88
C ASN A 123 -3.43 6.55 -5.38
N SER A 124 -4.20 7.46 -4.80
CA SER A 124 -4.26 7.68 -3.38
C SER A 124 -5.49 6.98 -2.79
N VAL A 125 -5.32 6.38 -1.61
CA VAL A 125 -6.34 5.63 -0.90
C VAL A 125 -6.41 6.19 0.51
N LYS A 126 -7.59 6.70 0.85
CA LYS A 126 -7.94 7.02 2.24
C LYS A 126 -8.38 5.71 2.90
N TRP A 127 -7.75 5.40 4.04
CA TRP A 127 -7.94 4.15 4.77
C TRP A 127 -8.46 4.49 6.17
N CYS A 128 -9.46 3.74 6.67
CA CYS A 128 -10.04 3.89 8.02
C CYS A 128 -10.55 5.29 8.38
N GLY A 129 -11.00 6.10 7.41
CA GLY A 129 -11.44 7.47 7.70
C GLY A 129 -10.37 8.36 8.36
N GLN A 130 -9.08 8.00 8.22
CA GLN A 130 -7.97 8.73 8.82
C GLN A 130 -7.60 9.98 8.01
N GLU A 131 -6.92 10.91 8.69
CA GLU A 131 -6.38 12.15 8.09
C GLU A 131 -5.25 11.89 7.09
N PHE A 132 -4.59 10.72 7.18
CA PHE A 132 -3.48 10.41 6.31
C PHE A 132 -3.90 9.65 5.06
N THR A 133 -3.24 10.01 3.96
CA THR A 133 -3.48 9.40 2.66
C THR A 133 -2.35 8.44 2.34
N VAL A 134 -2.68 7.20 1.99
CA VAL A 134 -1.69 6.23 1.52
C VAL A 134 -1.68 6.27 0.00
N VAL A 135 -0.50 6.32 -0.61
CA VAL A 135 -0.35 6.36 -2.07
C VAL A 135 0.37 5.12 -2.56
N PHE A 136 -0.11 4.55 -3.66
CA PHE A 136 0.63 3.52 -4.35
C PHE A 136 1.70 4.19 -5.22
N CYS A 137 2.90 4.36 -4.67
CA CYS A 137 3.92 5.23 -5.26
C CYS A 137 4.27 4.84 -6.70
N VAL A 138 4.24 5.80 -7.62
CA VAL A 138 4.61 5.59 -9.04
C VAL A 138 6.06 5.13 -9.22
N ARG A 139 6.96 5.50 -8.29
CA ARG A 139 8.39 5.20 -8.36
C ARG A 139 8.77 3.88 -7.71
N CYS A 140 8.50 3.73 -6.41
CA CYS A 140 8.93 2.54 -5.67
C CYS A 140 7.91 1.40 -5.72
N ARG A 141 6.70 1.62 -6.27
CA ARG A 141 5.61 0.63 -6.31
C ARG A 141 5.30 0.03 -4.93
N LYS A 142 5.41 0.84 -3.87
CA LYS A 142 5.01 0.48 -2.51
C LYS A 142 3.88 1.38 -2.05
N MET A 143 3.03 0.85 -1.17
CA MET A 143 2.06 1.65 -0.42
C MET A 143 2.75 2.27 0.76
N GLU A 144 2.82 3.59 0.74
CA GLU A 144 3.40 4.36 1.82
C GLU A 144 2.57 5.64 2.02
N LEU A 145 2.77 6.27 3.17
CA LEU A 145 2.14 7.55 3.47
C LEU A 145 2.57 8.61 2.45
N ALA A 146 1.58 9.31 1.91
CA ALA A 146 1.80 10.56 1.20
C ALA A 146 2.10 11.66 2.24
N GLU A 147 2.88 12.67 1.84
CA GLU A 147 3.07 13.89 2.67
C GLU A 147 1.89 14.85 2.55
N ASP A 148 1.13 14.74 1.46
CA ASP A 148 -0.02 15.56 1.13
C ASP A 148 -1.26 14.68 0.89
N ASP A 149 -2.26 15.21 0.20
CA ASP A 149 -3.46 14.51 -0.24
C ASP A 149 -3.20 13.39 -1.28
N GLY A 150 -1.92 13.09 -1.57
CA GLY A 150 -1.49 12.04 -2.47
C GLY A 150 -1.59 12.41 -3.94
N THR A 151 -1.86 13.68 -4.27
CA THR A 151 -2.03 14.16 -5.66
C THR A 151 -0.79 13.94 -6.53
N LEU A 152 0.39 13.96 -5.91
CA LEU A 152 1.65 13.75 -6.63
C LEU A 152 1.91 12.29 -7.00
N GLY A 153 1.13 11.33 -6.48
CA GLY A 153 1.33 9.92 -6.76
C GLY A 153 2.65 9.33 -6.22
N GLU A 154 3.38 10.08 -5.39
CA GLU A 154 4.68 9.72 -4.84
C GLU A 154 4.58 9.53 -3.32
N CYS A 155 5.21 8.48 -2.79
CA CYS A 155 5.36 8.37 -1.34
C CYS A 155 6.31 9.45 -0.80
N ARG A 156 6.19 9.74 0.50
CA ARG A 156 7.07 10.65 1.24
C ARG A 156 8.55 10.45 0.93
N HIS A 157 9.00 9.21 0.91
CA HIS A 157 10.40 8.89 0.69
C HIS A 157 10.85 9.21 -0.74
N SER A 158 10.06 8.80 -1.74
CA SER A 158 10.38 9.04 -3.16
C SER A 158 10.32 10.52 -3.51
N ARG A 159 9.41 11.27 -2.88
CA ARG A 159 9.29 12.72 -3.02
C ARG A 159 10.50 13.43 -2.44
N LYS A 160 10.88 13.11 -1.18
CA LYS A 160 12.07 13.70 -0.54
C LYS A 160 13.33 13.46 -1.36
N ARG A 161 13.55 12.22 -1.81
CA ARG A 161 14.70 11.88 -2.67
C ARG A 161 14.72 12.69 -3.97
N ARG A 162 13.55 12.93 -4.59
CA ARG A 162 13.44 13.77 -5.80
C ARG A 162 13.88 15.20 -5.51
N ILE A 163 13.36 15.79 -4.43
CA ILE A 163 13.68 17.16 -4.03
C ILE A 163 15.18 17.30 -3.75
N ASP A 164 15.77 16.33 -3.05
CA ASP A 164 17.21 16.34 -2.74
C ASP A 164 18.07 16.24 -4.00
N ILE A 165 17.67 15.43 -4.98
CA ILE A 165 18.37 15.34 -6.28
C ILE A 165 18.31 16.68 -7.01
N LEU A 166 17.13 17.31 -7.08
CA LEU A 166 16.96 18.60 -7.76
C LEU A 166 17.77 19.71 -7.08
N ARG A 167 17.80 19.73 -5.74
CA ARG A 167 18.62 20.68 -4.97
C ARG A 167 20.11 20.52 -5.26
N LYS A 168 20.60 19.27 -5.33
CA LYS A 168 22.00 18.98 -5.68
C LYS A 168 22.35 19.40 -7.10
N GLN A 169 21.44 19.20 -8.06
CA GLN A 169 21.62 19.64 -9.45
C GLN A 169 21.71 21.16 -9.53
N GLU A 170 20.80 21.88 -8.88
CA GLU A 170 20.82 23.35 -8.85
C GLU A 170 22.10 23.90 -8.18
N GLU A 171 22.55 23.28 -7.09
CA GLU A 171 23.80 23.67 -6.45
C GLU A 171 25.01 23.45 -7.37
N GLN A 172 25.05 22.33 -8.09
CA GLN A 172 26.10 22.03 -9.06
C GLN A 172 26.11 23.04 -10.20
N GLU A 173 24.94 23.41 -10.74
CA GLU A 173 24.81 24.45 -11.76
C GLU A 173 25.30 25.82 -11.24
N ARG A 174 24.97 26.19 -10.00
CA ARG A 174 25.47 27.42 -9.37
C ARG A 174 26.99 27.41 -9.15
N ARG A 175 27.59 26.23 -8.89
CA ARG A 175 29.05 26.08 -8.75
C ARG A 175 29.73 26.23 -10.11
N VAL A 176 29.22 25.55 -11.14
CA VAL A 176 29.73 25.66 -12.52
C VAL A 176 29.63 27.09 -13.02
N LYS A 177 28.49 27.77 -12.79
CA LYS A 177 28.32 29.17 -13.17
C LYS A 177 29.34 30.09 -12.49
N ARG A 178 29.54 29.95 -11.16
CA ARG A 178 30.55 30.72 -10.42
C ARG A 178 31.98 30.44 -10.88
N GLN A 179 32.26 29.20 -11.27
CA GLN A 179 33.56 28.86 -11.86
C GLN A 179 33.74 29.51 -13.23
N ALA A 180 32.74 29.42 -14.12
CA ALA A 180 32.78 30.06 -15.43
C ALA A 180 32.87 31.60 -15.33
N GLU A 181 32.18 32.22 -14.36
CA GLU A 181 32.28 33.66 -14.09
C GLU A 181 33.69 34.05 -13.62
N ARG A 182 34.31 33.25 -12.75
CA ARG A 182 35.71 33.46 -12.32
C ARG A 182 36.68 33.32 -13.49
N GLU A 183 36.57 32.25 -14.28
CA GLU A 183 37.40 32.02 -15.47
C GLU A 183 37.22 33.14 -16.51
N ALA A 184 35.98 33.62 -16.72
CA ALA A 184 35.70 34.75 -17.59
C ALA A 184 36.28 36.07 -17.06
N TRP A 185 36.23 36.30 -15.74
CA TRP A 185 36.88 37.45 -15.10
C TRP A 185 38.40 37.40 -15.28
N HIS A 186 39.03 36.24 -15.04
CA HIS A 186 40.47 36.06 -15.25
C HIS A 186 40.87 36.34 -16.70
N ARG A 187 40.13 35.78 -17.68
CA ARG A 187 40.38 36.04 -19.10
C ARG A 187 40.26 37.54 -19.44
N ARG A 188 39.25 38.21 -18.91
CA ARG A 188 39.04 39.65 -19.14
C ARG A 188 40.14 40.50 -18.51
N MET A 189 40.62 40.12 -17.33
CA MET A 189 41.73 40.80 -16.67
C MET A 189 43.05 40.60 -17.40
N GLU A 190 43.29 39.39 -17.93
CA GLU A 190 44.44 39.10 -18.78
C GLU A 190 44.40 39.92 -20.07
N GLU A 191 43.24 40.05 -20.73
CA GLU A 191 43.06 40.95 -21.88
C GLU A 191 43.31 42.43 -21.52
N PHE A 192 42.90 42.86 -20.33
CA PHE A 192 43.07 44.25 -19.87
C PHE A 192 44.52 44.59 -19.50
N LEU A 193 45.23 43.67 -18.85
CA LEU A 193 46.63 43.85 -18.42
C LEU A 193 47.65 43.43 -19.49
N GLY A 194 47.25 42.60 -20.45
CA GLY A 194 48.08 42.03 -21.51
C GLY A 194 48.47 42.98 -22.64
N SER A 195 48.37 44.31 -22.44
CA SER A 195 48.87 45.27 -23.42
C SER A 195 50.27 45.83 -23.12
N ASP A 196 50.90 45.58 -21.95
CA ASP A 196 52.30 45.99 -21.73
C ASP A 196 52.90 45.34 -20.46
N THR A 197 53.54 44.17 -20.56
CA THR A 197 54.68 43.83 -19.67
C THR A 197 55.55 42.72 -20.26
N SER A 198 56.52 43.13 -21.08
CA SER A 198 57.79 42.42 -21.21
C SER A 198 58.62 42.73 -19.96
N SER A 199 58.46 41.99 -18.86
CA SER A 199 59.36 42.06 -17.71
C SER A 199 59.18 40.84 -16.82
N GLY A 200 60.15 39.92 -16.86
CA GLY A 200 60.20 38.73 -16.02
C GLY A 200 60.32 39.05 -14.53
N GLY A 201 59.59 38.27 -13.73
CA GLY A 201 59.72 38.22 -12.28
C GLY A 201 59.06 36.94 -11.78
N GLU A 202 59.89 35.94 -11.46
CA GLU A 202 59.54 34.82 -10.58
C GLU A 202 58.89 35.39 -9.30
N PHE A 203 57.63 35.07 -9.07
CA PHE A 203 56.96 35.34 -7.81
C PHE A 203 56.37 34.03 -7.31
N ASP A 204 56.98 33.52 -6.25
CA ASP A 204 56.71 32.23 -5.64
C ASP A 204 55.23 32.04 -5.26
N ASP A 205 54.72 30.86 -5.58
CA ASP A 205 53.44 30.33 -5.16
C ASP A 205 53.35 30.24 -3.62
N LEU A 206 52.73 31.25 -2.99
CA LEU A 206 52.26 31.14 -1.61
C LEU A 206 50.81 30.65 -1.61
N ASP A 207 50.71 29.32 -1.66
CA ASP A 207 49.51 28.52 -1.44
C ASP A 207 48.93 28.82 -0.04
N SER A 208 47.99 29.76 0.04
CA SER A 208 47.32 30.15 1.27
C SER A 208 46.12 29.22 1.51
N ASN A 209 46.39 28.07 2.10
CA ASN A 209 45.40 27.12 2.59
C ASN A 209 44.54 27.77 3.71
N PRO A 210 43.21 27.99 3.53
CA PRO A 210 42.40 28.71 4.53
C PRO A 210 41.89 27.84 5.69
N ASP A 211 42.17 26.54 5.73
CA ASP A 211 41.53 25.62 6.68
C ASP A 211 42.44 25.20 7.87
N ALA A 212 43.18 26.16 8.44
CA ALA A 212 43.84 25.95 9.74
C ALA A 212 42.84 26.19 10.89
N ASN A 213 42.11 25.13 11.22
CA ASN A 213 41.19 25.06 12.36
C ASN A 213 41.96 25.18 13.68
N TRP A 214 41.87 26.33 14.35
CA TRP A 214 42.29 26.51 15.75
C TRP A 214 41.16 26.07 16.66
N ASP A 215 41.05 24.76 16.91
CA ASP A 215 40.25 24.25 18.01
C ASP A 215 40.94 24.62 19.33
N ASN A 216 40.30 25.54 20.04
CA ASN A 216 40.70 26.02 21.36
C ASN A 216 40.05 25.11 22.41
N GLU A 217 40.85 24.22 23.01
CA GLU A 217 40.55 23.62 24.30
C GLU A 217 40.72 24.69 25.39
N SER A 218 39.71 24.89 26.24
CA SER A 218 39.89 25.05 27.71
C SER A 218 38.56 25.32 28.43
N THR A 219 38.29 24.42 29.38
CA THR A 219 37.45 24.50 30.60
C THR A 219 35.95 24.23 30.51
#